data_AF-K9UK73-F1
#
_entry.id   AF-K9UK73-F1
#
_cell.length_a   1.000
_cell.length_b   1.000
_cell.length_c   1.000
_cell.angle_alpha   90.00
_cell.angle_beta   90.00
_cell.angle_gamma   90.00
#
_symmetry.space_group_name_H-M   'P 1'
#
loop_
_entity.id
_entity.type
_entity.pdbx_description
1 polymer ?
#
loop_
_entity_poly.entity_id
_entity_poly.type
_entity_poly.pdbx_seq_one_letter_code
_entity_poly.pdbx_strand_id
1 'polypeptide(L)'
;MGHTRINTNPTMTRYLVEELGVFENDPIVICDVGARGGFEPQWQVFSSQACSIGFEPDPIEFARLQDSLSSATDRIYPLALGKQRERRLFSICRHPGGSSFYPADLHFIERFPPEYAQELTVTQTLEVETVSLDEFVRDYQISTIDFLKLDTEGSELDILQGARNILQNSVLGLSLEVLFHSSMRQQPTFSDIDRFLQAMGFQLFDLEIYRHARRALPRPMSKFGNTDIGQVLWGQALYLRDGVAEIDRSNSSDCQPWHQTRILKLASLMEIFTLPDCALELIRDSTAFLDRDLQTSIERAIVRNVNSLTEPAMNIQSADRLSTAPSHVPQPRGYAQRFDCLSAAELQHLAQTITTSPYLAASQLSTNFQGSRGFSVIFTRSGIDRVKEHFPGFAPYLDKALKSACNAFYLNPLLLDEGMGVEPHVDCSISSYDMVLTIPKIVSVLYVQVPEDTIGGELILRTEQRLIGTIVPQTNKLVYFVGQLLHSVNPVHCSSSRISLICEQYHLSEDRLKNIPEFEIKSAAKKY
;
A
#
# COMPACT_ATOMS: atom_id res chain seq x y z
N MET A 1 10.49 8.31 -3.75
CA MET A 1 9.65 7.13 -3.43
C MET A 1 8.19 7.59 -3.49
N GLY A 2 7.26 6.78 -3.97
CA GLY A 2 5.86 7.21 -4.12
C GLY A 2 5.00 6.98 -2.87
N HIS A 3 3.78 7.53 -2.88
CA HIS A 3 2.74 7.16 -1.91
C HIS A 3 2.52 5.65 -1.93
N THR A 4 2.42 4.99 -0.77
CA THR A 4 2.19 3.54 -0.72
C THR A 4 0.70 3.17 -0.80
N ARG A 5 -0.19 4.12 -0.50
CA ARG A 5 -1.65 3.95 -0.59
C ARG A 5 -2.15 4.39 -1.95
N ILE A 6 -2.03 3.47 -2.90
CA ILE A 6 -2.46 3.67 -4.28
C ILE A 6 -3.49 2.61 -4.63
N ASN A 7 -4.63 3.05 -5.17
CA ASN A 7 -5.63 2.17 -5.72
C ASN A 7 -5.12 1.58 -7.03
N THR A 8 -4.76 0.30 -7.02
CA THR A 8 -4.26 -0.41 -8.21
C THR A 8 -5.36 -0.79 -9.21
N ASN A 9 -6.63 -0.61 -8.83
CA ASN A 9 -7.79 -0.87 -9.68
C ASN A 9 -8.86 0.24 -9.56
N PRO A 10 -8.58 1.48 -10.00
CA PRO A 10 -9.51 2.58 -9.91
C PRO A 10 -10.59 2.45 -10.99
N THR A 11 -11.69 1.75 -10.68
CA THR A 11 -12.73 1.36 -11.64
C THR A 11 -13.50 2.54 -12.20
N MET A 12 -13.70 3.61 -11.43
CA MET A 12 -14.29 4.84 -11.97
C MET A 12 -13.34 5.48 -12.98
N THR A 13 -12.08 5.64 -12.63
CA THR A 13 -11.07 6.24 -13.51
C THR A 13 -10.94 5.46 -14.80
N ARG A 14 -10.89 4.12 -14.74
CA ARG A 14 -10.91 3.26 -15.95
C ARG A 14 -12.18 3.45 -16.76
N TYR A 15 -13.35 3.51 -16.12
CA TYR A 15 -14.60 3.77 -16.82
C TYR A 15 -14.57 5.12 -17.57
N LEU A 16 -14.06 6.18 -16.93
CA LEU A 16 -13.92 7.51 -17.55
C LEU A 16 -12.96 7.50 -18.75
N VAL A 17 -11.88 6.73 -18.66
CA VAL A 17 -10.85 6.64 -19.71
C VAL A 17 -11.28 5.70 -20.84
N GLU A 18 -11.57 4.45 -20.52
CA GLU A 18 -11.73 3.34 -21.47
C GLU A 18 -13.10 3.37 -22.17
N GLU A 19 -14.17 3.67 -21.43
CA GLU A 19 -15.54 3.62 -21.98
C GLU A 19 -16.02 4.97 -22.49
N LEU A 20 -15.58 6.06 -21.85
CA LEU A 20 -16.09 7.41 -22.13
C LEU A 20 -15.09 8.33 -22.83
N GLY A 21 -13.79 8.04 -22.83
CA GLY A 21 -12.79 8.90 -23.47
C GLY A 21 -12.74 10.33 -22.91
N VAL A 22 -13.07 10.52 -21.63
CA VAL A 22 -13.34 11.86 -21.05
C VAL A 22 -12.16 12.82 -21.18
N PHE A 23 -10.93 12.30 -21.16
CA PHE A 23 -9.71 13.10 -21.14
C PHE A 23 -9.01 13.13 -22.50
N GLU A 24 -9.60 12.64 -23.59
CA GLU A 24 -8.96 12.65 -24.92
C GLU A 24 -8.64 14.06 -25.44
N ASN A 25 -9.53 15.02 -25.21
CA ASN A 25 -9.38 16.40 -25.68
C ASN A 25 -8.75 17.33 -24.63
N ASP A 26 -8.68 16.88 -23.38
CA ASP A 26 -8.04 17.59 -22.26
C ASP A 26 -7.33 16.54 -21.37
N PRO A 27 -6.17 16.04 -21.84
CA PRO A 27 -5.42 14.99 -21.15
C PRO A 27 -5.04 15.39 -19.73
N ILE A 28 -4.85 14.40 -18.86
CA ILE A 28 -4.29 14.64 -17.54
C ILE A 28 -2.80 14.91 -17.66
N VAL A 29 -2.37 16.07 -17.15
CA VAL A 29 -0.96 16.47 -17.17
C VAL A 29 -0.34 16.22 -15.81
N ILE A 30 0.57 15.25 -15.74
CA ILE A 30 1.34 14.91 -14.53
C ILE A 30 2.73 15.53 -14.64
N CYS A 31 3.12 16.31 -13.64
CA CYS A 31 4.45 16.88 -13.53
C CYS A 31 5.22 16.17 -12.40
N ASP A 32 6.34 15.53 -12.73
CA ASP A 32 7.21 14.81 -11.77
C ASP A 32 8.58 15.48 -11.66
N VAL A 33 8.85 16.11 -10.52
CA VAL A 33 10.09 16.82 -10.24
C VAL A 33 10.95 15.98 -9.31
N GLY A 34 12.10 15.54 -9.81
CA GLY A 34 12.86 14.44 -9.20
C GLY A 34 12.43 13.10 -9.79
N ALA A 35 12.44 12.98 -11.12
CA ALA A 35 11.90 11.85 -11.85
C ALA A 35 12.78 10.58 -11.82
N ARG A 36 13.81 10.53 -10.96
CA ARG A 36 14.69 9.36 -10.80
C ARG A 36 13.86 8.09 -10.58
N GLY A 37 14.17 7.05 -11.36
CA GLY A 37 13.44 5.79 -11.35
C GLY A 37 12.27 5.73 -12.35
N GLY A 38 11.84 6.86 -12.90
CA GLY A 38 10.79 6.97 -13.90
C GLY A 38 9.41 7.28 -13.29
N PHE A 39 8.44 7.54 -14.16
CA PHE A 39 7.08 7.86 -13.74
C PHE A 39 6.42 6.68 -13.02
N GLU A 40 5.61 7.00 -12.03
CA GLU A 40 4.95 6.01 -11.18
C GLU A 40 3.84 5.26 -11.96
N PRO A 41 3.65 3.95 -11.71
CA PRO A 41 2.83 3.10 -12.56
C PRO A 41 1.32 3.42 -12.53
N GLN A 42 0.82 4.09 -11.49
CA GLN A 42 -0.62 4.41 -11.40
C GLN A 42 -1.10 5.35 -12.51
N TRP A 43 -0.20 6.15 -13.10
CA TRP A 43 -0.55 7.03 -14.21
C TRP A 43 -0.91 6.27 -15.49
N GLN A 44 -0.52 4.99 -15.60
CA GLN A 44 -0.81 4.14 -16.76
C GLN A 44 -2.31 3.93 -16.97
N VAL A 45 -3.14 4.12 -15.93
CA VAL A 45 -4.60 4.00 -16.07
C VAL A 45 -5.20 4.99 -17.07
N PHE A 46 -4.54 6.13 -17.28
CA PHE A 46 -5.00 7.13 -18.24
C PHE A 46 -4.59 6.84 -19.68
N SER A 47 -3.72 5.86 -19.90
CA SER A 47 -3.26 5.46 -21.25
C SER A 47 -2.82 6.68 -22.07
N SER A 48 -3.27 6.82 -23.33
CA SER A 48 -2.98 7.95 -24.20
C SER A 48 -3.67 9.27 -23.79
N GLN A 49 -4.53 9.26 -22.77
CA GLN A 49 -5.21 10.44 -22.25
C GLN A 49 -4.47 11.07 -21.06
N ALA A 50 -3.17 10.79 -20.93
CA ALA A 50 -2.26 11.49 -20.04
C ALA A 50 -0.98 11.93 -20.77
N CYS A 51 -0.36 12.95 -20.18
CA CYS A 51 0.95 13.47 -20.56
C CYS A 51 1.79 13.65 -19.30
N SER A 52 2.95 13.01 -19.26
CA SER A 52 3.87 13.12 -18.12
C SER A 52 5.06 14.00 -18.47
N ILE A 53 5.36 14.96 -17.59
CA ILE A 53 6.49 15.89 -17.71
C ILE A 53 7.42 15.65 -16.54
N GLY A 54 8.59 15.09 -16.78
CA GLY A 54 9.58 14.78 -15.75
C GLY A 54 10.78 15.72 -15.77
N PHE A 55 11.36 15.97 -14.60
CA PHE A 55 12.58 16.74 -14.42
C PHE A 55 13.64 15.92 -13.70
N GLU A 56 14.79 15.74 -14.33
CA GLU A 56 15.93 15.00 -13.78
C GLU A 56 17.24 15.67 -14.20
N PRO A 57 17.93 16.42 -13.32
CA PRO A 57 19.17 17.11 -13.65
C PRO A 57 20.41 16.19 -13.73
N ASP A 58 20.38 14.97 -13.20
CA ASP A 58 21.49 14.02 -13.37
C ASP A 58 21.56 13.54 -14.82
N PRO A 59 22.63 13.87 -15.58
CA PRO A 59 22.71 13.54 -17.00
C PRO A 59 22.70 12.03 -17.29
N ILE A 60 23.16 11.19 -16.35
CA ILE A 60 23.16 9.74 -16.52
C ILE A 60 21.74 9.20 -16.39
N GLU A 61 21.03 9.62 -15.34
CA GLU A 61 19.65 9.19 -15.11
C GLU A 61 18.71 9.78 -16.15
N PHE A 62 18.89 11.04 -16.53
CA PHE A 62 18.18 11.70 -17.63
C PHE A 62 18.26 10.87 -18.92
N ALA A 63 19.46 10.48 -19.35
CA ALA A 63 19.65 9.69 -20.57
C ALA A 63 18.93 8.33 -20.47
N ARG A 64 19.05 7.66 -19.31
CA ARG A 64 18.36 6.39 -19.05
C ARG A 64 16.84 6.54 -19.11
N LEU A 65 16.30 7.61 -18.54
CA LEU A 65 14.86 7.90 -18.54
C LEU A 65 14.37 8.19 -19.95
N GLN A 66 15.08 9.04 -20.69
CA GLN A 66 14.77 9.38 -22.08
C GLN A 66 14.71 8.15 -22.98
N ASP A 67 15.65 7.22 -22.83
CA ASP A 67 15.67 5.96 -23.59
C ASP A 67 14.53 4.99 -23.18
N SER A 68 13.99 5.13 -21.97
CA SER A 68 12.93 4.28 -21.44
C SER A 68 11.51 4.75 -21.72
N LEU A 69 11.34 5.98 -22.24
CA LEU A 69 10.02 6.52 -22.55
C LEU A 69 9.36 5.71 -23.68
N SER A 70 8.21 5.11 -23.36
CA SER A 70 7.39 4.39 -24.34
C SER A 70 6.25 5.23 -24.92
N SER A 71 5.84 6.29 -24.22
CA SER A 71 4.76 7.18 -24.66
C SER A 71 5.28 8.33 -25.52
N ALA A 72 4.57 8.65 -26.59
CA ALA A 72 4.89 9.79 -27.45
C ALA A 72 4.55 11.15 -26.81
N THR A 73 3.68 11.17 -25.79
CA THR A 73 3.28 12.40 -25.08
C THR A 73 4.23 12.74 -23.94
N ASP A 74 4.86 11.73 -23.34
CA ASP A 74 5.74 11.93 -22.19
C ASP A 74 7.05 12.63 -22.57
N ARG A 75 7.54 13.48 -21.67
CA ARG A 75 8.78 14.26 -21.84
C ARG A 75 9.58 14.24 -20.55
N ILE A 76 10.90 14.12 -20.67
CA ILE A 76 11.85 14.32 -19.56
C ILE A 76 12.74 15.49 -19.93
N TYR A 77 13.05 16.35 -18.96
CA TYR A 77 13.90 17.52 -19.11
C TYR A 77 15.11 17.43 -18.18
N PRO A 78 16.33 17.74 -18.68
CA PRO A 78 17.56 17.71 -17.89
C PRO A 78 17.71 19.00 -17.07
N LEU A 79 16.68 19.35 -16.29
CA LEU A 79 16.58 20.63 -15.58
C LEU A 79 16.33 20.38 -14.10
N ALA A 80 16.95 21.19 -13.25
CA ALA A 80 16.54 21.31 -11.85
C ALA A 80 15.50 22.43 -11.75
N LEU A 81 14.44 22.21 -10.98
CA LEU A 81 13.50 23.27 -10.65
C LEU A 81 13.89 23.96 -9.35
N GLY A 82 13.53 25.23 -9.22
CA GLY A 82 13.73 26.01 -8.02
C GLY A 82 12.81 27.23 -7.99
N LYS A 83 13.14 28.19 -7.13
CA LYS A 83 12.35 29.42 -6.99
C LYS A 83 12.42 30.33 -8.21
N GLN A 84 13.57 30.37 -8.86
CA GLN A 84 13.88 31.27 -9.96
C GLN A 84 15.03 30.70 -10.79
N ARG A 85 15.34 31.37 -11.91
CA ARG A 85 16.54 31.07 -12.69
C ARG A 85 17.79 31.55 -11.96
N GLU A 86 18.63 30.61 -11.54
CA GLU A 86 19.89 30.89 -10.87
C GLU A 86 20.82 29.68 -10.90
N ARG A 87 22.11 29.88 -10.61
CA ARG A 87 23.07 28.78 -10.43
C ARG A 87 23.23 28.49 -8.95
N ARG A 88 23.08 27.23 -8.56
CA ARG A 88 23.20 26.75 -7.17
C ARG A 88 24.17 25.57 -7.08
N LEU A 89 24.85 25.46 -5.94
CA LEU A 89 25.66 24.28 -5.64
C LEU A 89 24.75 23.12 -5.25
N PHE A 90 24.89 22.02 -5.98
CA PHE A 90 24.18 20.76 -5.76
C PHE A 90 25.15 19.71 -5.24
N SER A 91 24.79 19.05 -4.14
CA SER A 91 25.62 18.06 -3.47
C SER A 91 25.20 16.65 -3.89
N ILE A 92 26.06 15.97 -4.63
CA ILE A 92 25.88 14.56 -4.98
C ILE A 92 26.31 13.70 -3.81
N CYS A 93 25.40 12.85 -3.34
CA CYS A 93 25.66 11.90 -2.27
C CYS A 93 26.10 10.54 -2.82
N ARG A 94 26.68 9.70 -1.96
CA ARG A 94 27.05 8.33 -2.30
C ARG A 94 25.83 7.53 -2.81
N HIS A 95 24.68 7.71 -2.18
CA HIS A 95 23.40 7.30 -2.74
C HIS A 95 22.88 8.43 -3.64
N PRO A 96 22.78 8.25 -4.98
CA PRO A 96 22.37 9.33 -5.88
C PRO A 96 20.99 9.91 -5.56
N GLY A 97 20.08 9.07 -5.06
CA GLY A 97 18.74 9.50 -4.64
C GLY A 97 18.76 10.52 -3.50
N GLY A 98 19.78 10.50 -2.62
CA GLY A 98 19.89 11.43 -1.49
C GLY A 98 20.59 12.76 -1.83
N SER A 99 20.87 13.01 -3.11
CA SER A 99 21.55 14.23 -3.57
C SER A 99 20.63 15.44 -3.47
N SER A 100 21.15 16.58 -3.06
CA SER A 100 20.31 17.75 -2.74
C SER A 100 21.07 19.08 -2.84
N PHE A 101 20.32 20.17 -2.99
CA PHE A 101 20.80 21.54 -2.72
C PHE A 101 21.06 21.80 -1.23
N TYR A 102 20.52 20.93 -0.36
CA TYR A 102 20.63 20.98 1.09
C TYR A 102 21.40 19.73 1.58
N PRO A 103 22.73 19.82 1.76
CA PRO A 103 23.52 18.68 2.20
C PRO A 103 23.11 18.24 3.61
N ALA A 104 23.21 16.93 3.87
CA ALA A 104 22.83 16.37 5.16
C ALA A 104 23.73 16.86 6.30
N ASP A 105 23.13 17.19 7.43
CA ASP A 105 23.81 17.49 8.69
C ASP A 105 24.27 16.17 9.32
N LEU A 106 25.51 15.79 9.04
CA LEU A 106 26.09 14.54 9.52
C LEU A 106 26.08 14.43 11.04
N HIS A 107 26.16 15.53 11.79
CA HIS A 107 26.08 15.49 13.25
C HIS A 107 24.72 14.96 13.74
N PHE A 108 23.64 15.37 13.06
CA PHE A 108 22.31 14.83 13.33
C PHE A 108 22.15 13.39 12.81
N ILE A 109 22.61 13.12 11.59
CA ILE A 109 22.43 11.83 10.90
C ILE A 109 23.22 10.70 11.58
N GLU A 110 24.39 10.96 12.16
CA GLU A 110 25.20 10.00 12.92
C GLU A 110 24.53 9.47 14.20
N ARG A 111 23.34 9.97 14.55
CA ARG A 111 22.48 9.42 15.62
C ARG A 111 21.70 8.18 15.17
N PHE A 112 21.69 7.88 13.88
CA PHE A 112 21.06 6.73 13.23
C PHE A 112 22.11 5.70 12.80
N PRO A 113 21.73 4.48 12.35
CA PRO A 113 22.69 3.46 11.94
C PRO A 113 23.72 3.99 10.93
N PRO A 114 25.00 3.59 11.03
CA PRO A 114 26.08 4.17 10.23
C PRO A 114 25.88 4.11 8.72
N GLU A 115 25.13 3.11 8.23
CA GLU A 115 24.81 2.94 6.82
C GLU A 115 24.07 4.16 6.26
N TYR A 116 23.18 4.77 7.05
CA TYR A 116 22.42 5.95 6.61
C TYR A 116 23.32 7.18 6.44
N ALA A 117 24.26 7.40 7.36
CA ALA A 117 25.25 8.48 7.22
C ALA A 117 26.18 8.27 6.02
N GLN A 118 26.55 7.01 5.74
CA GLN A 118 27.38 6.67 4.58
C GLN A 118 26.68 6.94 3.25
N GLU A 119 25.38 6.66 3.16
CA GLU A 119 24.58 6.91 1.96
C GLU A 119 24.44 8.41 1.67
N LEU A 120 24.28 9.23 2.71
CA LEU A 120 24.14 10.69 2.61
C LEU A 120 25.48 11.45 2.60
N THR A 121 26.61 10.73 2.58
CA THR A 121 27.93 11.37 2.47
C THR A 121 28.09 11.98 1.08
N VAL A 122 28.42 13.27 1.03
CA VAL A 122 28.68 14.01 -0.22
C VAL A 122 29.97 13.48 -0.86
N THR A 123 29.87 13.03 -2.11
CA THR A 123 30.99 12.54 -2.92
C THR A 123 31.48 13.58 -3.92
N GLN A 124 30.60 14.48 -4.35
CA GLN A 124 30.89 15.53 -5.32
C GLN A 124 29.95 16.72 -5.14
N THR A 125 30.41 17.91 -5.50
CA THR A 125 29.56 19.10 -5.62
C THR A 125 29.64 19.62 -7.05
N LEU A 126 28.48 19.98 -7.60
CA LEU A 126 28.33 20.52 -8.95
C LEU A 126 27.61 21.86 -8.87
N GLU A 127 27.82 22.72 -9.86
CA GLU A 127 26.97 23.90 -10.04
C GLU A 127 25.88 23.57 -11.06
N VAL A 128 24.62 23.66 -10.64
CA VAL A 128 23.44 23.33 -11.45
C VAL A 128 22.60 24.60 -11.60
N GLU A 129 22.12 24.86 -12.82
CA GLU A 129 21.14 25.93 -13.06
C GLU A 129 19.74 25.42 -12.68
N THR A 130 19.04 26.19 -11.86
CA THR A 130 17.61 25.99 -11.58
C THR A 130 16.77 26.87 -12.48
N VAL A 131 15.52 26.49 -12.72
CA VAL A 131 14.49 27.34 -13.35
C VAL A 131 13.19 27.26 -12.55
N SER A 132 12.38 28.33 -12.55
CA SER A 132 11.07 28.28 -11.90
C SER A 132 10.06 27.48 -12.75
N LEU A 133 9.12 26.79 -12.12
CA LEU A 133 8.09 26.05 -12.86
C LEU A 133 7.21 26.99 -13.69
N ASP A 134 6.88 28.18 -13.16
CA ASP A 134 6.11 29.20 -13.89
C ASP A 134 6.85 29.71 -15.15
N GLU A 135 8.17 29.88 -15.07
CA GLU A 135 8.99 30.21 -16.24
C GLU A 135 9.02 29.07 -17.25
N PHE A 136 9.22 27.83 -16.78
CA PHE A 136 9.23 26.66 -17.63
C PHE A 136 7.90 26.49 -18.39
N VAL A 137 6.76 26.51 -17.69
CA VAL A 137 5.46 26.30 -18.36
C VAL A 137 5.14 27.42 -19.36
N ARG A 138 5.57 28.65 -19.10
CA ARG A 138 5.44 29.76 -20.06
C ARG A 138 6.30 29.54 -21.29
N ASP A 139 7.57 29.20 -21.10
CA ASP A 139 8.54 29.07 -22.19
C ASP A 139 8.24 27.86 -23.09
N TYR A 140 7.69 26.79 -22.53
CA TYR A 140 7.25 25.59 -23.25
C TYR A 140 5.76 25.60 -23.64
N GLN A 141 5.05 26.71 -23.37
CA GLN A 141 3.63 26.90 -23.70
C GLN A 141 2.71 25.80 -23.12
N ILE A 142 3.02 25.34 -21.91
CA ILE A 142 2.21 24.38 -21.16
C ILE A 142 1.14 25.17 -20.41
N SER A 143 -0.12 24.98 -20.80
CA SER A 143 -1.25 25.71 -20.23
C SER A 143 -1.69 25.17 -18.87
N THR A 144 -1.50 23.88 -18.63
CA THR A 144 -2.05 23.17 -17.47
C THR A 144 -1.10 22.12 -16.93
N ILE A 145 -1.11 21.99 -15.61
CA ILE A 145 -0.59 20.85 -14.84
C ILE A 145 -1.71 20.45 -13.89
N ASP A 146 -2.13 19.19 -13.91
CA ASP A 146 -3.22 18.69 -13.06
C ASP A 146 -2.68 18.12 -11.75
N PHE A 147 -1.52 17.44 -11.80
CA PHE A 147 -0.90 16.84 -10.64
C PHE A 147 0.61 17.14 -10.59
N LEU A 148 1.12 17.51 -9.41
CA LEU A 148 2.53 17.83 -9.20
C LEU A 148 3.14 16.91 -8.15
N LYS A 149 4.07 16.05 -8.56
CA LYS A 149 4.93 15.27 -7.66
C LYS A 149 6.25 16.01 -7.46
N LEU A 150 6.66 16.24 -6.20
CA LEU A 150 7.98 16.74 -5.84
C LEU A 150 8.69 15.73 -4.92
N ASP A 151 9.86 15.30 -5.34
CA ASP A 151 10.73 14.36 -4.63
C ASP A 151 12.19 14.80 -4.88
N THR A 152 12.57 15.90 -4.21
CA THR A 152 13.81 16.65 -4.54
C THR A 152 14.73 16.83 -3.34
N GLU A 153 14.54 16.02 -2.30
CA GLU A 153 15.38 15.96 -1.12
C GLU A 153 15.58 17.34 -0.45
N GLY A 154 14.52 18.16 -0.40
CA GLY A 154 14.48 19.40 0.40
C GLY A 154 14.23 20.71 -0.35
N SER A 155 14.27 20.72 -1.68
CA SER A 155 13.96 21.92 -2.48
C SER A 155 12.48 22.13 -2.77
N GLU A 156 11.59 21.33 -2.19
CA GLU A 156 10.15 21.36 -2.48
C GLU A 156 9.56 22.76 -2.29
N LEU A 157 9.86 23.43 -1.18
CA LEU A 157 9.32 24.78 -0.93
C LEU A 157 9.85 25.83 -1.93
N ASP A 158 11.11 25.73 -2.35
CA ASP A 158 11.67 26.65 -3.36
C ASP A 158 10.94 26.47 -4.69
N ILE A 159 10.71 25.22 -5.11
CA ILE A 159 9.99 24.88 -6.33
C ILE A 159 8.54 25.38 -6.24
N LEU A 160 7.86 25.15 -5.12
CA LEU A 160 6.50 25.66 -4.88
C LEU A 160 6.44 27.19 -4.95
N GLN A 161 7.44 27.90 -4.43
CA GLN A 161 7.54 29.36 -4.54
C GLN A 161 7.76 29.83 -5.99
N GLY A 162 8.42 29.03 -6.82
CA GLY A 162 8.59 29.27 -8.26
C GLY A 162 7.40 28.79 -9.12
N ALA A 163 6.37 28.21 -8.50
CA ALA A 163 5.21 27.61 -9.17
C ALA A 163 3.89 28.29 -8.82
N ARG A 164 3.91 29.48 -8.19
CA ARG A 164 2.70 30.09 -7.60
C ARG A 164 1.58 30.27 -8.61
N ASN A 165 1.91 30.71 -9.83
CA ASN A 165 0.87 30.95 -10.84
C ASN A 165 0.25 29.64 -11.31
N ILE A 166 1.05 28.62 -11.63
CA ILE A 166 0.49 27.34 -12.08
C ILE A 166 -0.26 26.60 -10.95
N LEU A 167 0.20 26.73 -9.70
CA LEU A 167 -0.47 26.16 -8.53
C LEU A 167 -1.84 26.77 -8.26
N GLN A 168 -1.97 28.09 -8.44
CA GLN A 168 -3.25 28.78 -8.25
C GLN A 168 -4.22 28.50 -9.40
N ASN A 169 -3.72 28.39 -10.62
CA ASN A 169 -4.57 28.32 -11.81
C ASN A 169 -4.93 26.89 -12.22
N SER A 170 -4.00 25.94 -12.15
CA SER A 170 -4.20 24.64 -12.78
C SER A 170 -4.19 23.47 -11.81
N VAL A 171 -3.21 23.40 -10.91
CA VAL A 171 -2.92 22.18 -10.14
C VAL A 171 -4.09 21.79 -9.23
N LEU A 172 -4.49 20.52 -9.34
CA LEU A 172 -5.56 19.90 -8.56
C LEU A 172 -5.02 19.12 -7.37
N GLY A 173 -3.82 18.56 -7.48
CA GLY A 173 -3.20 17.77 -6.43
C GLY A 173 -1.68 17.79 -6.45
N LEU A 174 -1.09 17.53 -5.29
CA LEU A 174 0.35 17.41 -5.09
C LEU A 174 0.71 16.19 -4.25
N SER A 175 1.81 15.54 -4.60
CA SER A 175 2.49 14.53 -3.78
C SER A 175 3.90 15.00 -3.47
N LEU A 176 4.27 15.08 -2.20
CA LEU A 176 5.50 15.73 -1.76
C LEU A 176 6.26 14.84 -0.79
N GLU A 177 7.55 14.62 -1.04
CA GLU A 177 8.46 14.19 0.02
C GLU A 177 8.64 15.36 1.00
N VAL A 178 8.43 15.11 2.30
CA VAL A 178 8.53 16.14 3.34
C VAL A 178 9.42 15.68 4.48
N LEU A 179 10.34 16.54 4.91
CA LEU A 179 11.16 16.30 6.10
C LEU A 179 10.61 17.04 7.30
N PHE A 180 10.65 16.40 8.47
CA PHE A 180 10.06 16.95 9.70
C PHE A 180 11.06 17.73 10.56
N HIS A 181 12.35 17.64 10.26
CA HIS A 181 13.41 18.20 11.09
C HIS A 181 14.41 19.00 10.24
N SER A 182 14.45 20.31 10.43
CA SER A 182 15.43 21.19 9.79
C SER A 182 16.88 20.76 10.09
N SER A 183 17.11 20.15 11.26
CA SER A 183 18.40 19.58 11.63
C SER A 183 18.87 18.42 10.74
N MET A 184 18.08 17.93 9.79
CA MET A 184 18.54 16.93 8.83
C MET A 184 19.42 17.53 7.73
N ARG A 185 19.10 18.73 7.25
CA ARG A 185 19.70 19.32 6.02
C ARG A 185 19.71 20.87 6.01
N GLN A 186 19.29 21.53 7.10
CA GLN A 186 19.04 22.98 7.19
C GLN A 186 18.05 23.50 6.13
N GLN A 187 17.06 22.66 5.78
CA GLN A 187 16.04 22.93 4.77
C GLN A 187 14.69 23.29 5.40
N PRO A 188 13.72 23.79 4.60
CA PRO A 188 12.33 23.93 5.03
C PRO A 188 11.72 22.60 5.50
N THR A 189 10.86 22.69 6.52
CA THR A 189 10.18 21.52 7.10
C THR A 189 8.78 21.32 6.52
N PHE A 190 8.17 20.17 6.80
CA PHE A 190 6.74 19.93 6.56
C PHE A 190 5.86 21.11 6.99
N SER A 191 6.13 21.72 8.15
CA SER A 191 5.33 22.84 8.66
C SER A 191 5.44 24.11 7.82
N ASP A 192 6.56 24.31 7.13
CA ASP A 192 6.78 25.45 6.24
C ASP A 192 6.08 25.22 4.89
N ILE A 193 6.12 23.98 4.40
CA ILE A 193 5.42 23.53 3.19
C ILE A 193 3.91 23.56 3.39
N ASP A 194 3.39 22.99 4.47
CA ASP A 194 1.96 22.97 4.82
C ASP A 194 1.39 24.39 4.88
N ARG A 195 2.07 25.29 5.61
CA ARG A 195 1.67 26.70 5.69
C ARG A 195 1.59 27.37 4.31
N PHE A 196 2.53 27.06 3.42
CA PHE A 196 2.53 27.60 2.06
C PHE A 196 1.37 27.06 1.23
N LEU A 197 1.15 25.74 1.26
CA LEU A 197 0.12 25.08 0.46
C LEU A 197 -1.30 25.44 0.90
N GLN A 198 -1.55 25.52 2.22
CA GLN A 198 -2.81 26.01 2.76
C GLN A 198 -3.11 27.44 2.29
N ALA A 199 -2.10 28.32 2.28
CA ALA A 199 -2.25 29.68 1.76
C ALA A 199 -2.55 29.72 0.25
N MET A 200 -2.24 28.65 -0.49
CA MET A 200 -2.57 28.49 -1.90
C MET A 200 -3.89 27.73 -2.13
N GLY A 201 -4.60 27.36 -1.06
CA GLY A 201 -5.92 26.72 -1.10
C GLY A 201 -5.90 25.20 -1.18
N PHE A 202 -4.74 24.56 -1.02
CA PHE A 202 -4.65 23.10 -0.94
C PHE A 202 -4.89 22.62 0.50
N GLN A 203 -5.52 21.45 0.64
CA GLN A 203 -5.73 20.78 1.92
C GLN A 203 -4.90 19.50 1.98
N LEU A 204 -4.44 19.12 3.18
CA LEU A 204 -3.78 17.85 3.40
C LEU A 204 -4.82 16.71 3.47
N PHE A 205 -4.74 15.76 2.54
CA PHE A 205 -5.66 14.62 2.46
C PHE A 205 -5.06 13.32 2.99
N ASP A 206 -3.74 13.12 2.84
CA ASP A 206 -3.04 11.97 3.42
C ASP A 206 -1.60 12.33 3.81
N LEU A 207 -1.08 11.63 4.81
CA LEU A 207 0.30 11.79 5.28
C LEU A 207 0.86 10.44 5.74
N GLU A 208 1.71 9.87 4.90
CA GLU A 208 2.51 8.71 5.28
C GLU A 208 3.77 9.18 6.00
N ILE A 209 4.10 8.54 7.13
CA ILE A 209 5.25 8.91 7.96
C ILE A 209 6.28 7.78 8.03
N TYR A 210 7.55 8.14 7.93
CA TYR A 210 8.66 7.21 7.94
C TYR A 210 9.60 7.46 9.12
N ARG A 211 9.96 6.36 9.80
CA ARG A 211 10.68 6.38 11.08
C ARG A 211 12.01 5.68 10.98
N HIS A 212 13.02 6.25 11.60
CA HIS A 212 14.33 5.62 11.75
C HIS A 212 14.64 5.39 13.23
N ALA A 213 15.01 4.15 13.59
CA ALA A 213 15.49 3.80 14.91
C ALA A 213 16.87 4.42 15.16
N ARG A 214 17.16 4.84 16.41
CA ARG A 214 18.48 5.35 16.77
C ARG A 214 19.53 4.25 16.74
N ARG A 215 20.78 4.59 16.45
CA ARG A 215 21.90 3.63 16.50
C ARG A 215 22.12 2.98 17.87
N ALA A 216 21.61 3.59 18.94
CA ALA A 216 21.64 3.01 20.29
C ALA A 216 20.81 1.72 20.41
N LEU A 217 19.84 1.52 19.51
CA LEU A 217 19.08 0.28 19.36
C LEU A 217 18.88 -0.01 17.87
N PRO A 218 19.90 -0.57 17.19
CA PRO A 218 19.83 -0.80 15.77
C PRO A 218 18.77 -1.87 15.47
N ARG A 219 17.92 -1.60 14.50
CA ARG A 219 16.89 -2.51 13.99
C ARG A 219 17.19 -2.83 12.53
N PRO A 220 16.73 -3.99 12.01
CA PRO A 220 16.74 -4.23 10.58
C PRO A 220 16.01 -3.08 9.86
N MET A 221 16.72 -2.41 8.96
CA MET A 221 16.16 -1.34 8.15
C MET A 221 15.61 -1.92 6.85
N SER A 222 14.56 -1.31 6.32
CA SER A 222 14.17 -1.55 4.93
C SER A 222 15.23 -0.95 3.98
N LYS A 223 15.03 -1.13 2.67
CA LYS A 223 15.92 -0.60 1.62
C LYS A 223 16.20 0.91 1.71
N PHE A 224 15.39 1.66 2.46
CA PHE A 224 15.45 3.12 2.57
C PHE A 224 15.67 3.61 4.01
N GLY A 225 16.24 2.76 4.87
CA GLY A 225 16.52 3.11 6.28
C GLY A 225 15.31 3.04 7.21
N ASN A 226 14.10 2.82 6.68
CA ASN A 226 12.87 2.87 7.47
C ASN A 226 12.74 1.67 8.42
N THR A 227 12.17 1.94 9.58
CA THR A 227 11.92 1.01 10.69
C THR A 227 10.49 1.21 11.22
N ASP A 228 9.98 0.22 11.95
CA ASP A 228 8.63 0.24 12.54
C ASP A 228 8.52 1.13 13.78
N ILE A 229 9.66 1.48 14.39
CA ILE A 229 9.76 2.34 15.57
C ILE A 229 10.79 3.45 15.35
N GLY A 230 10.91 4.37 16.30
CA GLY A 230 11.93 5.41 16.27
C GLY A 230 11.39 6.78 15.90
N GLN A 231 12.31 7.68 15.55
CA GLN A 231 11.98 9.08 15.28
C GLN A 231 11.42 9.20 13.86
N VAL A 232 10.30 9.92 13.70
CA VAL A 232 9.79 10.31 12.38
C VAL A 232 10.79 11.28 11.77
N LEU A 233 11.27 10.98 10.57
CA LEU A 233 12.26 11.82 9.89
C LEU A 233 11.68 12.51 8.66
N TRP A 234 10.97 11.74 7.85
CA TRP A 234 10.39 12.19 6.61
C TRP A 234 9.05 11.50 6.38
N GLY A 235 8.32 11.94 5.36
CA GLY A 235 7.00 11.47 5.02
C GLY A 235 6.65 11.75 3.57
N GLN A 236 5.56 11.15 3.10
CA GLN A 236 4.94 11.49 1.83
C GLN A 236 3.60 12.16 2.12
N ALA A 237 3.45 13.42 1.72
CA ALA A 237 2.23 14.20 1.94
C ALA A 237 1.41 14.29 0.64
N LEU A 238 0.12 14.01 0.72
CA LEU A 238 -0.85 14.23 -0.36
C LEU A 238 -1.67 15.48 -0.07
N TYR A 239 -1.61 16.45 -0.97
CA TYR A 239 -2.46 17.62 -0.93
C TYR A 239 -3.39 17.64 -2.14
N LEU A 240 -4.66 17.96 -1.94
CA LEU A 240 -5.64 18.13 -3.02
C LEU A 240 -6.42 19.43 -2.83
N ARG A 241 -7.03 19.92 -3.92
CA ARG A 241 -8.04 20.97 -3.87
C ARG A 241 -9.30 20.46 -3.18
N ASP A 242 -9.92 21.28 -2.35
CA ASP A 242 -11.27 21.03 -1.82
C ASP A 242 -12.30 21.47 -2.86
N GLY A 243 -12.52 20.60 -3.85
CA GLY A 243 -13.38 20.91 -5.00
C GLY A 243 -14.82 21.23 -4.61
N VAL A 244 -15.36 20.56 -3.58
CA VAL A 244 -16.73 20.82 -3.08
C VAL A 244 -16.83 22.23 -2.54
N ALA A 245 -15.94 22.61 -1.61
CA ALA A 245 -15.96 23.95 -1.03
C ALA A 245 -15.64 25.05 -2.05
N GLU A 246 -14.76 24.79 -3.01
CA GLU A 246 -14.43 25.76 -4.06
C GLU A 246 -15.58 25.94 -5.07
N ILE A 247 -16.30 24.88 -5.42
CA ILE A 247 -17.49 24.94 -6.28
C ILE A 247 -18.61 25.74 -5.60
N ASP A 248 -18.87 25.48 -4.32
CA ASP A 248 -19.87 26.23 -3.54
C ASP A 248 -19.56 27.73 -3.45
N ARG A 249 -18.27 28.08 -3.43
CA ARG A 249 -17.76 29.46 -3.35
C ARG A 249 -17.55 30.14 -4.71
N SER A 250 -17.85 29.48 -5.83
CA SER A 250 -17.53 29.90 -7.20
C SER A 250 -18.15 31.22 -7.68
N ASN A 251 -18.78 32.00 -6.80
CA ASN A 251 -19.07 33.42 -6.97
C ASN A 251 -17.85 34.34 -6.71
N SER A 252 -16.63 33.81 -6.52
CA SER A 252 -15.40 34.58 -6.24
C SER A 252 -14.35 34.43 -7.35
N SER A 253 -13.69 35.54 -7.70
CA SER A 253 -12.99 35.80 -8.97
C SER A 253 -11.57 35.25 -9.11
N ASP A 254 -11.07 34.46 -8.16
CA ASP A 254 -9.61 34.30 -7.96
C ASP A 254 -9.05 32.92 -8.37
N CYS A 255 -9.88 32.02 -8.93
CA CYS A 255 -9.50 30.67 -9.39
C CYS A 255 -10.05 30.38 -10.81
N GLN A 256 -9.42 29.46 -11.55
CA GLN A 256 -9.98 28.94 -12.81
C GLN A 256 -11.39 28.36 -12.56
N PRO A 257 -12.35 28.62 -13.46
CA PRO A 257 -13.71 28.13 -13.27
C PRO A 257 -13.75 26.60 -13.29
N TRP A 258 -14.53 26.02 -12.37
CA TRP A 258 -14.83 24.60 -12.41
C TRP A 258 -15.65 24.26 -13.66
N HIS A 259 -15.30 23.14 -14.28
CA HIS A 259 -16.02 22.55 -15.40
C HIS A 259 -15.95 21.03 -15.28
N GLN A 260 -16.81 20.33 -16.03
CA GLN A 260 -16.95 18.88 -16.00
C GLN A 260 -15.60 18.14 -15.99
N THR A 261 -14.73 18.38 -16.97
CA THR A 261 -13.44 17.67 -17.05
C THR A 261 -12.56 17.89 -15.81
N ARG A 262 -12.46 19.11 -15.30
CA ARG A 262 -11.64 19.44 -14.12
C ARG A 262 -12.14 18.72 -12.86
N ILE A 263 -13.46 18.60 -12.71
CA ILE A 263 -14.11 17.84 -11.62
C ILE A 263 -13.76 16.35 -11.75
N LEU A 264 -13.89 15.79 -12.95
CA LEU A 264 -13.59 14.38 -13.22
C LEU A 264 -12.11 14.04 -13.06
N LYS A 265 -11.20 14.97 -13.40
CA LYS A 265 -9.76 14.86 -13.12
C LYS A 265 -9.50 14.79 -11.61
N LEU A 266 -10.05 15.70 -10.81
CA LEU A 266 -9.89 15.68 -9.35
C LEU A 266 -10.48 14.42 -8.73
N ALA A 267 -11.68 14.00 -9.15
CA ALA A 267 -12.28 12.76 -8.67
C ALA A 267 -11.41 11.53 -9.00
N SER A 268 -10.82 11.48 -10.19
CA SER A 268 -9.91 10.39 -10.60
C SER A 268 -8.65 10.36 -9.74
N LEU A 269 -8.07 11.53 -9.43
CA LEU A 269 -6.95 11.64 -8.49
C LEU A 269 -7.34 11.13 -7.10
N MET A 270 -8.49 11.57 -6.56
CA MET A 270 -8.99 11.08 -5.27
C MET A 270 -9.13 9.54 -5.26
N GLU A 271 -9.70 8.94 -6.30
CA GLU A 271 -9.83 7.48 -6.39
C GLU A 271 -8.47 6.77 -6.45
N ILE A 272 -7.52 7.28 -7.26
CA ILE A 272 -6.16 6.73 -7.37
C ILE A 272 -5.45 6.75 -6.01
N PHE A 273 -5.65 7.79 -5.21
CA PHE A 273 -5.06 7.91 -3.87
C PHE A 273 -5.94 7.32 -2.76
N THR A 274 -6.81 6.36 -3.08
CA THR A 274 -7.61 5.60 -2.11
C THR A 274 -8.62 6.44 -1.30
N LEU A 275 -9.15 7.51 -1.90
CA LEU A 275 -10.18 8.39 -1.33
C LEU A 275 -11.50 8.32 -2.14
N PRO A 276 -12.10 7.13 -2.32
CA PRO A 276 -13.31 6.97 -3.14
C PRO A 276 -14.54 7.66 -2.52
N ASP A 277 -14.55 7.87 -1.21
CA ASP A 277 -15.56 8.65 -0.49
C ASP A 277 -15.49 10.14 -0.86
N CYS A 278 -14.30 10.73 -0.86
CA CYS A 278 -14.10 12.12 -1.32
C CYS A 278 -14.46 12.27 -2.81
N ALA A 279 -14.07 11.30 -3.65
CA ALA A 279 -14.43 11.30 -5.06
C ALA A 279 -15.96 11.27 -5.25
N LEU A 280 -16.66 10.42 -4.47
CA LEU A 280 -18.11 10.29 -4.54
C LEU A 280 -18.84 11.55 -4.06
N GLU A 281 -18.37 12.18 -2.98
CA GLU A 281 -18.89 13.47 -2.49
C GLU A 281 -18.76 14.55 -3.55
N LEU A 282 -17.56 14.71 -4.13
CA LEU A 282 -17.31 15.70 -5.19
C LEU A 282 -18.24 15.52 -6.39
N ILE A 283 -18.44 14.28 -6.85
CA ILE A 283 -19.34 13.98 -7.96
C ILE A 283 -20.80 14.30 -7.61
N ARG A 284 -21.22 14.04 -6.37
CA ARG A 284 -22.59 14.28 -5.90
C ARG A 284 -22.94 15.74 -5.78
N ASP A 285 -22.00 16.54 -5.31
CA ASP A 285 -22.25 17.96 -5.05
C ASP A 285 -22.00 18.83 -6.30
N SER A 286 -21.49 18.22 -7.38
CA SER A 286 -21.24 18.87 -8.68
C SER A 286 -22.41 18.81 -9.67
N THR A 287 -23.67 18.73 -9.22
CA THR A 287 -24.83 18.50 -10.11
C THR A 287 -25.07 19.58 -11.16
N ALA A 288 -24.50 20.78 -10.97
CA ALA A 288 -24.58 21.86 -11.96
C ALA A 288 -23.67 21.62 -13.18
N PHE A 289 -22.66 20.75 -13.06
CA PHE A 289 -21.64 20.50 -14.08
C PHE A 289 -21.72 19.09 -14.68
N LEU A 290 -22.41 18.17 -14.02
CA LEU A 290 -22.55 16.78 -14.44
C LEU A 290 -24.03 16.48 -14.68
N ASP A 291 -24.36 15.92 -15.84
CA ASP A 291 -25.71 15.44 -16.07
C ASP A 291 -26.00 14.21 -15.18
N ARG A 292 -27.29 13.97 -14.91
CA ARG A 292 -27.74 12.94 -13.97
C ARG A 292 -27.36 11.52 -14.42
N ASP A 293 -27.32 11.26 -15.73
CA ASP A 293 -27.04 9.93 -16.26
C ASP A 293 -25.54 9.61 -16.15
N LEU A 294 -24.68 10.60 -16.45
CA LEU A 294 -23.24 10.53 -16.23
C LEU A 294 -22.92 10.36 -14.75
N GLN A 295 -23.51 11.17 -13.88
CA GLN A 295 -23.35 11.06 -12.43
C GLN A 295 -23.72 9.66 -11.94
N THR A 296 -24.90 9.16 -12.32
CA THR A 296 -25.36 7.82 -11.91
C THR A 296 -24.42 6.71 -12.40
N SER A 297 -23.86 6.86 -13.61
CA SER A 297 -22.94 5.87 -14.19
C SER A 297 -21.58 5.86 -13.46
N ILE A 298 -21.06 7.04 -13.13
CA ILE A 298 -19.85 7.23 -12.32
C ILE A 298 -20.06 6.66 -10.92
N GLU A 299 -21.15 7.01 -10.24
CA GLU A 299 -21.45 6.48 -8.90
C GLU A 299 -21.51 4.96 -8.89
N ARG A 300 -22.12 4.34 -9.91
CA ARG A 300 -22.13 2.89 -10.07
C ARG A 300 -20.72 2.33 -10.26
N ALA A 301 -19.85 3.00 -11.02
CA ALA A 301 -18.48 2.57 -11.20
C ALA A 301 -17.66 2.65 -9.90
N ILE A 302 -17.83 3.70 -9.10
CA ILE A 302 -17.21 3.85 -7.77
C ILE A 302 -17.74 2.78 -6.80
N VAL A 303 -19.07 2.59 -6.74
CA VAL A 303 -19.69 1.60 -5.85
C VAL A 303 -19.33 0.18 -6.27
N ARG A 304 -19.18 -0.11 -7.57
CA ARG A 304 -18.58 -1.38 -8.02
C ARG A 304 -17.15 -1.54 -7.51
N ASN A 305 -16.37 -0.46 -7.40
CA ASN A 305 -15.03 -0.51 -6.78
C ASN A 305 -15.13 -0.90 -5.30
N VAL A 306 -15.95 -0.19 -4.53
CA VAL A 306 -16.17 -0.43 -3.09
C VAL A 306 -16.70 -1.83 -2.85
N ASN A 307 -17.63 -2.28 -3.72
CA ASN A 307 -18.15 -3.63 -3.67
C ASN A 307 -17.12 -4.67 -4.13
N SER A 308 -16.18 -4.34 -5.03
CA SER A 308 -15.06 -5.21 -5.42
C SER A 308 -13.87 -5.21 -4.44
N LEU A 309 -13.81 -4.21 -3.56
CA LEU A 309 -13.04 -4.25 -2.32
C LEU A 309 -13.73 -5.14 -1.27
N THR A 310 -14.98 -5.55 -1.53
CA THR A 310 -15.76 -6.54 -0.74
C THR A 310 -16.19 -7.81 -1.53
N GLU A 311 -15.84 -7.95 -2.82
CA GLU A 311 -16.16 -9.08 -3.71
C GLU A 311 -15.01 -9.31 -4.72
N PRO A 312 -14.49 -10.53 -4.89
CA PRO A 312 -13.32 -10.77 -5.72
C PRO A 312 -13.67 -10.65 -7.22
N ALA A 313 -13.05 -9.68 -7.92
CA ALA A 313 -13.19 -9.56 -9.37
C ALA A 313 -12.37 -10.65 -10.10
N MET A 314 -13.09 -11.52 -10.82
CA MET A 314 -12.56 -12.46 -11.81
C MET A 314 -11.80 -11.72 -12.91
N ASN A 315 -10.58 -12.16 -13.22
CA ASN A 315 -9.83 -11.64 -14.37
C ASN A 315 -9.73 -12.71 -15.47
N ILE A 316 -10.18 -12.33 -16.66
CA ILE A 316 -10.07 -13.10 -17.90
C ILE A 316 -8.63 -13.01 -18.43
N GLN A 317 -8.14 -14.14 -18.92
CA GLN A 317 -6.78 -14.40 -19.41
C GLN A 317 -6.37 -13.56 -20.63
N SER A 318 -5.09 -13.19 -20.70
CA SER A 318 -4.11 -13.59 -21.75
C SER A 318 -2.83 -12.76 -21.58
N ALA A 319 -1.68 -13.32 -21.17
CA ALA A 319 -0.73 -14.21 -21.86
C ALA A 319 0.51 -13.46 -22.41
N ASP A 320 1.59 -13.54 -21.63
CA ASP A 320 2.92 -14.06 -22.04
C ASP A 320 3.77 -13.32 -23.11
N ARG A 321 4.89 -12.71 -22.65
CA ARG A 321 6.30 -13.18 -22.83
C ARG A 321 7.31 -12.04 -22.72
N LEU A 322 8.29 -12.17 -21.82
CA LEU A 322 9.71 -12.42 -22.17
C LEU A 322 10.59 -12.46 -20.92
N SER A 323 11.30 -13.58 -20.82
CA SER A 323 12.34 -13.91 -19.84
C SER A 323 13.58 -13.04 -20.04
N THR A 324 14.23 -12.61 -18.95
CA THR A 324 15.64 -12.91 -18.65
C THR A 324 15.96 -12.62 -17.18
N ALA A 325 16.64 -13.55 -16.50
CA ALA A 325 17.17 -13.38 -15.13
C ALA A 325 18.47 -12.54 -15.14
N PRO A 326 18.87 -11.90 -14.01
CA PRO A 326 19.83 -12.59 -13.13
C PRO A 326 19.85 -12.20 -11.63
N SER A 327 20.54 -13.06 -10.87
CA SER A 327 21.27 -12.84 -9.60
C SER A 327 20.48 -12.83 -8.27
N HIS A 328 20.69 -13.90 -7.50
CA HIS A 328 20.11 -14.18 -6.19
C HIS A 328 20.85 -13.46 -5.06
N VAL A 329 20.24 -12.40 -4.54
CA VAL A 329 20.25 -12.14 -3.09
C VAL A 329 18.89 -12.64 -2.58
N PRO A 330 18.78 -13.54 -1.59
CA PRO A 330 17.48 -13.98 -1.11
C PRO A 330 16.78 -12.80 -0.44
N GLN A 331 15.81 -12.20 -1.15
CA GLN A 331 14.84 -11.32 -0.51
C GLN A 331 14.17 -12.11 0.64
N PRO A 332 13.95 -11.51 1.82
CA PRO A 332 13.26 -12.19 2.90
C PRO A 332 11.90 -12.64 2.38
N ARG A 333 11.69 -13.96 2.29
CA ARG A 333 10.43 -14.54 1.87
C ARG A 333 9.39 -14.12 2.90
N GLY A 334 8.28 -13.52 2.48
CA GLY A 334 7.14 -13.17 3.35
C GLY A 334 6.45 -14.37 4.00
N TYR A 335 7.04 -15.56 3.89
CA TYR A 335 6.59 -16.81 4.47
C TYR A 335 7.77 -17.75 4.74
N ALA A 336 7.58 -18.69 5.66
CA ALA A 336 8.52 -19.75 6.01
C ALA A 336 7.79 -21.09 6.10
N GLN A 337 8.50 -22.20 5.87
CA GLN A 337 7.93 -23.54 5.89
C GLN A 337 8.80 -24.47 6.73
N ARG A 338 8.15 -25.39 7.44
CA ARG A 338 8.78 -26.52 8.13
C ARG A 338 8.00 -27.78 7.79
N PHE A 339 8.71 -28.88 7.62
CA PHE A 339 8.14 -30.19 7.35
C PHE A 339 8.29 -31.05 8.61
N ASP A 340 7.49 -32.11 8.69
CA ASP A 340 7.56 -33.10 9.76
C ASP A 340 7.49 -32.47 11.16
N CYS A 341 6.61 -31.47 11.32
CA CYS A 341 6.57 -30.65 12.51
C CYS A 341 6.10 -31.42 13.76
N LEU A 342 5.17 -32.36 13.58
CA LEU A 342 4.62 -33.22 14.62
C LEU A 342 5.05 -34.68 14.40
N SER A 343 5.12 -35.48 15.47
CA SER A 343 5.23 -36.94 15.30
C SER A 343 3.93 -37.49 14.70
N ALA A 344 4.00 -38.67 14.08
CA ALA A 344 2.81 -39.31 13.50
C ALA A 344 1.67 -39.49 14.53
N ALA A 345 2.01 -39.84 15.77
CA ALA A 345 1.05 -40.00 16.85
C ALA A 345 0.42 -38.66 17.28
N GLU A 346 1.23 -37.59 17.38
CA GLU A 346 0.74 -36.24 17.67
C GLU A 346 -0.21 -35.74 16.57
N LEU A 347 0.15 -35.97 15.30
CA LEU A 347 -0.63 -35.55 14.15
C LEU A 347 -1.96 -36.30 14.05
N GLN A 348 -1.95 -37.61 14.32
CA GLN A 348 -3.16 -38.44 14.37
C GLN A 348 -4.09 -38.00 15.51
N HIS A 349 -3.54 -37.76 16.70
CA HIS A 349 -4.33 -37.27 17.84
C HIS A 349 -4.92 -35.88 17.58
N LEU A 350 -4.17 -34.99 16.92
CA LEU A 350 -4.66 -33.69 16.48
C LEU A 350 -5.82 -33.83 15.48
N ALA A 351 -5.67 -34.68 14.46
CA ALA A 351 -6.72 -34.93 13.48
C ALA A 351 -8.00 -35.49 14.14
N GLN A 352 -7.84 -36.43 15.08
CA GLN A 352 -8.96 -36.98 15.85
C GLN A 352 -9.63 -35.92 16.72
N THR A 353 -8.85 -35.05 17.37
CA THR A 353 -9.37 -33.95 18.19
C THR A 353 -10.24 -33.02 17.37
N ILE A 354 -9.83 -32.70 16.13
CA ILE A 354 -10.60 -31.83 15.23
C ILE A 354 -11.89 -32.54 14.76
N THR A 355 -11.76 -33.76 14.23
CA THR A 355 -12.86 -34.48 13.57
C THR A 355 -13.94 -34.98 14.52
N THR A 356 -13.59 -35.25 15.77
CA THR A 356 -14.53 -35.69 16.82
C THR A 356 -15.02 -34.53 17.71
N SER A 357 -14.55 -33.31 17.46
CA SER A 357 -14.94 -32.13 18.24
C SER A 357 -16.46 -31.90 18.17
N PRO A 358 -17.15 -31.71 19.31
CA PRO A 358 -18.58 -31.37 19.31
C PRO A 358 -18.84 -29.98 18.69
N TYR A 359 -17.79 -29.15 18.56
CA TYR A 359 -17.86 -27.83 17.94
C TYR A 359 -17.75 -27.89 16.42
N LEU A 360 -17.42 -29.02 15.80
CA LEU A 360 -17.24 -29.05 14.35
C LEU A 360 -18.59 -28.86 13.63
N ALA A 361 -18.72 -27.76 12.88
CA ALA A 361 -19.94 -27.40 12.16
C ALA A 361 -19.61 -26.74 10.81
N ALA A 362 -20.64 -26.39 10.04
CA ALA A 362 -20.47 -25.48 8.90
C ALA A 362 -19.86 -24.14 9.38
N SER A 363 -18.92 -23.60 8.60
CA SER A 363 -18.21 -22.37 8.96
C SER A 363 -19.16 -21.19 9.15
N GLN A 364 -18.93 -20.41 10.21
CA GLN A 364 -19.58 -19.11 10.46
C GLN A 364 -18.67 -17.93 10.07
N LEU A 365 -17.52 -18.20 9.45
CA LEU A 365 -16.63 -17.17 8.95
C LEU A 365 -17.28 -16.43 7.77
N SER A 366 -16.62 -15.41 7.24
CA SER A 366 -17.14 -14.60 6.13
C SER A 366 -17.53 -15.45 4.91
N THR A 367 -18.23 -14.84 3.95
CA THR A 367 -18.63 -15.47 2.69
C THR A 367 -17.46 -16.16 1.96
N ASN A 368 -16.22 -15.74 2.21
CA ASN A 368 -15.00 -16.32 1.67
C ASN A 368 -14.75 -17.78 2.08
N PHE A 369 -15.45 -18.28 3.10
CA PHE A 369 -15.32 -19.63 3.65
C PHE A 369 -16.57 -20.50 3.38
N GLN A 370 -17.45 -20.08 2.46
CA GLN A 370 -18.65 -20.83 2.11
C GLN A 370 -18.34 -22.29 1.77
N GLY A 371 -19.12 -23.21 2.35
CA GLY A 371 -18.96 -24.66 2.13
C GLY A 371 -17.88 -25.35 2.98
N SER A 372 -17.05 -24.60 3.71
CA SER A 372 -16.07 -25.19 4.64
C SER A 372 -16.69 -25.55 6.01
N ARG A 373 -16.02 -26.45 6.75
CA ARG A 373 -16.39 -26.83 8.12
C ARG A 373 -15.29 -26.50 9.11
N GLY A 374 -15.65 -26.09 10.32
CA GLY A 374 -14.71 -25.68 11.36
C GLY A 374 -15.38 -25.18 12.64
N PHE A 375 -14.55 -24.61 13.51
CA PHE A 375 -14.92 -23.82 14.69
C PHE A 375 -13.75 -22.91 15.05
N SER A 376 -13.98 -21.90 15.88
CA SER A 376 -12.92 -20.96 16.25
C SER A 376 -12.68 -20.95 17.75
N VAL A 377 -11.42 -20.86 18.14
CA VAL A 377 -10.98 -20.74 19.55
C VAL A 377 -10.18 -19.46 19.67
N ILE A 378 -10.67 -18.54 20.49
CA ILE A 378 -10.06 -17.24 20.75
C ILE A 378 -9.47 -17.29 22.14
N PHE A 379 -8.22 -16.88 22.29
CA PHE A 379 -7.56 -16.91 23.59
C PHE A 379 -6.40 -15.91 23.66
N THR A 380 -6.12 -15.46 24.87
CA THR A 380 -4.89 -14.69 25.15
C THR A 380 -3.77 -15.64 25.55
N ARG A 381 -2.55 -15.10 25.68
CA ARG A 381 -1.40 -15.89 26.13
C ARG A 381 -1.61 -16.55 27.50
N SER A 382 -2.34 -15.92 28.43
CA SER A 382 -2.67 -16.55 29.73
C SER A 382 -3.68 -17.70 29.59
N GLY A 383 -4.49 -17.70 28.53
CA GLY A 383 -5.48 -18.74 28.26
C GLY A 383 -4.96 -20.00 27.59
N ILE A 384 -3.67 -20.08 27.22
CA ILE A 384 -3.09 -21.22 26.49
C ILE A 384 -3.33 -22.55 27.24
N ASP A 385 -3.11 -22.58 28.55
CA ASP A 385 -3.27 -23.81 29.33
C ASP A 385 -4.73 -24.27 29.35
N ARG A 386 -5.70 -23.34 29.37
CA ARG A 386 -7.13 -23.67 29.23
C ARG A 386 -7.45 -24.26 27.87
N VAL A 387 -6.83 -23.77 26.79
CA VAL A 387 -6.98 -24.39 25.46
C VAL A 387 -6.43 -25.81 25.45
N LYS A 388 -5.28 -26.06 26.09
CA LYS A 388 -4.67 -27.39 26.16
C LYS A 388 -5.48 -28.36 27.00
N GLU A 389 -6.08 -27.90 28.09
CA GLU A 389 -7.00 -28.70 28.91
C GLU A 389 -8.25 -29.08 28.12
N HIS A 390 -8.83 -28.12 27.37
CA HIS A 390 -10.05 -28.34 26.60
C HIS A 390 -9.83 -29.14 25.31
N PHE A 391 -8.70 -28.92 24.65
CA PHE A 391 -8.28 -29.59 23.41
C PHE A 391 -6.85 -30.15 23.56
N PRO A 392 -6.66 -31.28 24.25
CA PRO A 392 -5.32 -31.85 24.48
C PRO A 392 -4.53 -32.12 23.20
N GLY A 393 -5.20 -32.51 22.11
CA GLY A 393 -4.55 -32.70 20.80
C GLY A 393 -3.98 -31.43 20.17
N PHE A 394 -4.38 -30.22 20.62
CA PHE A 394 -3.81 -28.96 20.14
C PHE A 394 -2.47 -28.64 20.79
N ALA A 395 -2.15 -29.22 21.95
CA ALA A 395 -0.97 -28.85 22.73
C ALA A 395 0.35 -28.92 21.94
N PRO A 396 0.68 -30.00 21.20
CA PRO A 396 1.92 -30.06 20.43
C PRO A 396 2.03 -28.99 19.34
N TYR A 397 0.90 -28.62 18.73
CA TYR A 397 0.86 -27.52 17.77
C TYR A 397 1.11 -26.18 18.48
N LEU A 398 0.39 -25.90 19.56
CA LEU A 398 0.51 -24.62 20.27
C LEU A 398 1.95 -24.36 20.74
N ASP A 399 2.63 -25.38 21.24
CA ASP A 399 4.02 -25.29 21.72
C ASP A 399 5.02 -25.01 20.60
N LYS A 400 4.75 -25.50 19.38
CA LYS A 400 5.66 -25.37 18.23
C LYS A 400 5.31 -24.16 17.33
N ALA A 401 4.04 -23.76 17.30
CA ALA A 401 3.50 -22.78 16.36
C ALA A 401 3.47 -21.35 16.90
N LEU A 402 3.16 -21.16 18.18
CA LEU A 402 2.92 -19.82 18.72
C LEU A 402 4.23 -19.04 18.90
N LYS A 403 4.25 -17.79 18.40
CA LYS A 403 5.37 -16.87 18.56
C LYS A 403 5.29 -16.19 19.92
N SER A 404 6.37 -16.26 20.69
CA SER A 404 6.48 -15.64 22.03
C SER A 404 6.14 -14.15 22.04
N ALA A 405 6.41 -13.44 20.94
CA ALA A 405 6.08 -12.03 20.79
C ALA A 405 4.57 -11.75 20.69
N CYS A 406 3.72 -12.72 20.36
CA CYS A 406 2.27 -12.53 20.25
C CYS A 406 1.57 -12.76 21.60
N ASN A 407 0.47 -12.07 21.88
CA ASN A 407 -0.27 -12.17 23.14
C ASN A 407 -1.78 -12.44 23.00
N ALA A 408 -2.32 -12.44 21.79
CA ALA A 408 -3.69 -12.84 21.47
C ALA A 408 -3.72 -13.74 20.22
N PHE A 409 -4.66 -14.67 20.17
CA PHE A 409 -4.69 -15.75 19.18
C PHE A 409 -6.11 -16.04 18.72
N TYR A 410 -6.26 -16.28 17.41
CA TYR A 410 -7.47 -16.82 16.81
C TYR A 410 -7.11 -18.13 16.11
N LEU A 411 -7.58 -19.25 16.64
CA LEU A 411 -7.26 -20.59 16.15
C LEU A 411 -8.50 -21.20 15.47
N ASN A 412 -8.32 -21.71 14.27
CA ASN A 412 -9.40 -22.22 13.44
C ASN A 412 -9.01 -23.52 12.72
N PRO A 413 -9.54 -24.69 13.14
CA PRO A 413 -9.53 -25.89 12.33
C PRO A 413 -10.45 -25.70 11.12
N LEU A 414 -9.93 -25.99 9.93
CA LEU A 414 -10.62 -25.84 8.66
C LEU A 414 -10.59 -27.16 7.89
N LEU A 415 -11.77 -27.66 7.55
CA LEU A 415 -11.99 -28.81 6.69
C LEU A 415 -12.51 -28.32 5.34
N LEU A 416 -11.82 -28.69 4.27
CA LEU A 416 -12.27 -28.49 2.89
C LEU A 416 -12.66 -29.83 2.28
N ASP A 417 -13.88 -29.91 1.78
CA ASP A 417 -14.43 -31.05 1.03
C ASP A 417 -14.24 -30.83 -0.49
N GLU A 418 -14.59 -31.81 -1.31
CA GLU A 418 -14.46 -31.77 -2.78
C GLU A 418 -15.01 -30.47 -3.39
N GLY A 419 -14.21 -29.84 -4.25
CA GLY A 419 -14.53 -28.60 -4.95
C GLY A 419 -14.42 -27.32 -4.10
N MET A 420 -14.11 -27.43 -2.81
CA MET A 420 -14.08 -26.27 -1.90
C MET A 420 -12.72 -25.58 -1.90
N GLY A 421 -12.74 -24.25 -1.80
CA GLY A 421 -11.57 -23.39 -1.65
C GLY A 421 -11.78 -22.36 -0.54
N VAL A 422 -10.89 -21.39 -0.48
CA VAL A 422 -11.06 -20.18 0.33
C VAL A 422 -10.73 -18.98 -0.54
N GLU A 423 -11.68 -18.06 -0.66
CA GLU A 423 -11.51 -16.86 -1.51
C GLU A 423 -10.40 -15.93 -0.98
N PRO A 424 -9.82 -15.07 -1.84
CA PRO A 424 -8.80 -14.11 -1.42
C PRO A 424 -9.23 -13.20 -0.26
N HIS A 425 -8.42 -13.13 0.80
CA HIS A 425 -8.68 -12.28 1.97
C HIS A 425 -7.41 -11.93 2.76
N VAL A 426 -7.56 -11.02 3.71
CA VAL A 426 -6.60 -10.73 4.79
C VAL A 426 -7.29 -11.00 6.12
N ASP A 427 -6.61 -11.70 7.02
CA ASP A 427 -7.16 -12.06 8.33
C ASP A 427 -7.35 -10.82 9.21
N CYS A 428 -8.51 -10.72 9.85
CA CYS A 428 -8.81 -9.66 10.80
C CYS A 428 -9.81 -10.09 11.89
N SER A 429 -9.82 -11.39 12.23
CA SER A 429 -10.91 -12.07 12.94
C SER A 429 -11.19 -11.51 14.34
N ILE A 430 -10.20 -10.90 15.01
CA ILE A 430 -10.39 -10.31 16.34
C ILE A 430 -10.86 -8.85 16.33
N SER A 431 -10.98 -8.21 15.17
CA SER A 431 -11.36 -6.78 15.06
C SER A 431 -12.74 -6.47 15.67
N SER A 432 -13.62 -7.47 15.74
CA SER A 432 -14.94 -7.34 16.38
C SER A 432 -14.88 -7.16 17.89
N TYR A 433 -13.79 -7.57 18.54
CA TYR A 433 -13.65 -7.51 20.00
C TYR A 433 -13.14 -6.14 20.48
N ASP A 434 -12.23 -5.52 19.73
CA ASP A 434 -11.63 -4.24 20.10
C ASP A 434 -12.14 -3.06 19.27
N MET A 435 -13.09 -3.30 18.36
CA MET A 435 -13.74 -2.32 17.49
C MET A 435 -12.75 -1.51 16.62
N VAL A 436 -11.57 -2.08 16.37
CA VAL A 436 -10.52 -1.49 15.54
C VAL A 436 -10.07 -2.54 14.53
N LEU A 437 -9.79 -2.13 13.29
CA LEU A 437 -9.22 -3.03 12.29
C LEU A 437 -7.88 -3.59 12.80
N THR A 438 -7.82 -4.90 12.98
CA THR A 438 -6.72 -5.57 13.64
C THR A 438 -6.21 -6.71 12.79
N ILE A 439 -5.02 -6.53 12.22
CA ILE A 439 -4.35 -7.51 11.36
C ILE A 439 -3.34 -8.32 12.21
N PRO A 440 -3.27 -9.65 12.04
CA PRO A 440 -2.28 -10.45 12.76
C PRO A 440 -0.86 -10.08 12.36
N LYS A 441 0.08 -10.23 13.29
CA LYS A 441 1.50 -10.09 12.97
C LYS A 441 1.96 -11.24 12.08
N ILE A 442 1.47 -12.43 12.37
CA ILE A 442 1.83 -13.66 11.67
C ILE A 442 0.66 -14.64 11.70
N VAL A 443 0.53 -15.41 10.62
CA VAL A 443 -0.44 -16.51 10.52
C VAL A 443 0.33 -17.81 10.37
N SER A 444 -0.12 -18.85 11.06
CA SER A 444 0.45 -20.20 10.95
C SER A 444 -0.57 -21.21 10.46
N VAL A 445 -0.22 -21.99 9.43
CA VAL A 445 -1.07 -23.04 8.85
C VAL A 445 -0.35 -24.38 8.97
N LEU A 446 -0.90 -25.30 9.76
CA LEU A 446 -0.48 -26.70 9.76
C LEU A 446 -1.43 -27.51 8.88
N TYR A 447 -0.90 -28.18 7.87
CA TYR A 447 -1.66 -29.17 7.11
C TYR A 447 -1.72 -30.47 7.92
N VAL A 448 -2.83 -30.69 8.62
CA VAL A 448 -3.02 -31.81 9.53
C VAL A 448 -3.24 -33.11 8.75
N GLN A 449 -4.07 -33.05 7.71
CA GLN A 449 -4.36 -34.17 6.81
C GLN A 449 -4.53 -33.67 5.38
N VAL A 450 -3.76 -34.24 4.46
CA VAL A 450 -3.89 -34.03 3.02
C VAL A 450 -4.00 -35.42 2.38
N PRO A 451 -5.17 -35.80 1.85
CA PRO A 451 -5.35 -37.08 1.14
C PRO A 451 -4.33 -37.25 0.00
N GLU A 452 -3.88 -38.47 -0.25
CA GLU A 452 -2.83 -38.74 -1.27
C GLU A 452 -3.29 -38.40 -2.69
N ASP A 453 -4.58 -38.48 -2.95
CA ASP A 453 -5.24 -38.14 -4.23
C ASP A 453 -5.57 -36.65 -4.35
N THR A 454 -5.12 -35.80 -3.42
CA THR A 454 -5.43 -34.37 -3.44
C THR A 454 -4.80 -33.68 -4.64
N ILE A 455 -5.64 -33.02 -5.44
CA ILE A 455 -5.26 -32.10 -6.52
C ILE A 455 -5.77 -30.70 -6.15
N GLY A 456 -4.93 -29.68 -6.34
CA GLY A 456 -5.26 -28.30 -5.98
C GLY A 456 -5.09 -28.03 -4.48
N GLY A 457 -5.86 -27.09 -3.95
CA GLY A 457 -5.75 -26.68 -2.53
C GLY A 457 -4.49 -25.88 -2.21
N GLU A 458 -3.74 -25.37 -3.19
CA GLU A 458 -2.56 -24.57 -2.90
C GLU A 458 -2.94 -23.31 -2.10
N LEU A 459 -2.14 -23.01 -1.07
CA LEU A 459 -2.20 -21.72 -0.39
C LEU A 459 -1.45 -20.71 -1.25
N ILE A 460 -2.17 -19.73 -1.77
CA ILE A 460 -1.64 -18.67 -2.60
C ILE A 460 -1.39 -17.47 -1.70
N LEU A 461 -0.14 -17.01 -1.62
CA LEU A 461 0.25 -15.82 -0.86
C LEU A 461 0.64 -14.71 -1.84
N ARG A 462 0.03 -13.54 -1.71
CA ARG A 462 0.25 -12.41 -2.62
C ARG A 462 0.36 -11.10 -1.83
N THR A 463 1.08 -10.18 -2.44
CA THR A 463 0.88 -8.74 -2.24
C THR A 463 0.03 -8.26 -3.40
N GLU A 464 -0.54 -7.05 -3.33
CA GLU A 464 -1.36 -6.48 -4.42
C GLU A 464 -0.66 -6.55 -5.79
N GLN A 465 0.68 -6.42 -5.81
CA GLN A 465 1.46 -6.33 -7.03
C GLN A 465 2.18 -7.64 -7.42
N ARG A 466 2.25 -8.64 -6.53
CA ARG A 466 3.11 -9.81 -6.76
C ARG A 466 2.66 -11.07 -6.01
N LEU A 467 2.74 -12.21 -6.69
CA LEU A 467 2.70 -13.54 -6.07
C LEU A 467 3.96 -13.75 -5.21
N ILE A 468 3.76 -13.87 -3.90
CA ILE A 468 4.82 -14.13 -2.91
C ILE A 468 5.16 -15.61 -2.86
N GLY A 469 4.16 -16.47 -2.96
CA GLY A 469 4.37 -17.91 -3.00
C GLY A 469 3.11 -18.69 -3.28
N THR A 470 3.28 -19.84 -3.91
CA THR A 470 2.27 -20.89 -4.05
C THR A 470 2.73 -22.06 -3.22
N ILE A 471 2.03 -22.37 -2.14
CA ILE A 471 2.38 -23.45 -1.22
C ILE A 471 1.48 -24.64 -1.48
N VAL A 472 2.08 -25.71 -2.01
CA VAL A 472 1.41 -26.99 -2.20
C VAL A 472 1.13 -27.63 -0.83
N PRO A 473 -0.12 -28.03 -0.54
CA PRO A 473 -0.46 -28.68 0.71
C PRO A 473 0.28 -30.01 0.85
N GLN A 474 0.79 -30.29 2.04
CA GLN A 474 1.40 -31.58 2.35
C GLN A 474 1.18 -31.88 3.82
N THR A 475 0.73 -33.09 4.13
CA THR A 475 0.56 -33.55 5.51
C THR A 475 1.81 -33.24 6.35
N ASN A 476 1.60 -32.70 7.55
CA ASN A 476 2.64 -32.33 8.51
C ASN A 476 3.55 -31.14 8.12
N LYS A 477 3.17 -30.38 7.08
CA LYS A 477 3.82 -29.11 6.73
C LYS A 477 3.22 -27.97 7.55
N LEU A 478 4.09 -27.23 8.26
CA LEU A 478 3.76 -26.00 8.96
C LEU A 478 4.27 -24.80 8.17
N VAL A 479 3.36 -23.91 7.80
CA VAL A 479 3.64 -22.67 7.08
C VAL A 479 3.44 -21.51 8.03
N TYR A 480 4.31 -20.50 7.93
CA TYR A 480 4.13 -19.20 8.54
C TYR A 480 4.14 -18.14 7.46
N PHE A 481 3.30 -17.12 7.56
CA PHE A 481 3.38 -15.96 6.68
C PHE A 481 2.98 -14.67 7.41
N VAL A 482 3.46 -13.53 6.88
CA VAL A 482 3.16 -12.21 7.47
C VAL A 482 1.67 -11.93 7.33
N GLY A 483 1.00 -11.54 8.42
CA GLY A 483 -0.46 -11.49 8.45
C GLY A 483 -1.11 -10.44 7.54
N GLN A 484 -0.34 -9.48 7.01
CA GLN A 484 -0.83 -8.50 6.03
C GLN A 484 -0.89 -9.02 4.59
N LEU A 485 -0.47 -10.27 4.33
CA LEU A 485 -0.49 -10.82 2.98
C LEU A 485 -1.91 -11.22 2.58
N LEU A 486 -2.34 -10.75 1.40
CA LEU A 486 -3.53 -11.24 0.73
C LEU A 486 -3.32 -12.72 0.39
N HIS A 487 -4.25 -13.58 0.78
CA HIS A 487 -4.10 -15.00 0.57
C HIS A 487 -5.41 -15.71 0.27
N SER A 488 -5.30 -16.82 -0.45
CA SER A 488 -6.43 -17.66 -0.85
C SER A 488 -6.02 -19.14 -0.83
N VAL A 489 -7.00 -20.02 -0.89
CA VAL A 489 -6.79 -21.46 -1.10
C VAL A 489 -7.54 -21.85 -2.36
N ASN A 490 -6.81 -22.37 -3.35
CA ASN A 490 -7.44 -22.91 -4.56
C ASN A 490 -8.44 -24.03 -4.21
N PRO A 491 -9.46 -24.28 -5.05
CA PRO A 491 -10.34 -25.43 -4.88
C PRO A 491 -9.55 -26.74 -4.73
N VAL A 492 -10.01 -27.59 -3.81
CA VAL A 492 -9.42 -28.91 -3.56
C VAL A 492 -10.25 -29.99 -4.23
N HIS A 493 -9.58 -30.94 -4.88
CA HIS A 493 -10.18 -32.17 -5.40
C HIS A 493 -9.57 -33.35 -4.66
N CYS A 494 -10.37 -34.06 -3.86
CA CYS A 494 -9.91 -35.13 -2.98
C CYS A 494 -11.06 -36.04 -2.53
N SER A 495 -10.79 -37.34 -2.42
CA SER A 495 -11.74 -38.37 -1.95
C SER A 495 -12.25 -38.20 -0.51
N SER A 496 -11.53 -37.44 0.32
CA SER A 496 -11.89 -37.16 1.71
C SER A 496 -11.45 -35.74 2.12
N SER A 497 -11.99 -35.21 3.22
CA SER A 497 -11.72 -33.82 3.60
C SER A 497 -10.22 -33.55 3.84
N ARG A 498 -9.73 -32.44 3.30
CA ARG A 498 -8.43 -31.87 3.65
C ARG A 498 -8.55 -31.07 4.94
N ILE A 499 -7.71 -31.36 5.93
CA ILE A 499 -7.76 -30.75 7.25
C ILE A 499 -6.54 -29.87 7.47
N SER A 500 -6.78 -28.61 7.83
CA SER A 500 -5.74 -27.65 8.23
C SER A 500 -6.08 -27.01 9.58
N LEU A 501 -5.05 -26.68 10.36
CA LEU A 501 -5.18 -25.88 11.58
C LEU A 501 -4.48 -24.54 11.38
N ILE A 502 -5.28 -23.47 11.39
CA ILE A 502 -4.84 -22.10 11.14
C ILE A 502 -4.81 -21.34 12.46
N CYS A 503 -3.76 -20.56 12.72
CA CYS A 503 -3.71 -19.66 13.87
C CYS A 503 -3.23 -18.28 13.45
N GLU A 504 -4.10 -17.28 13.62
CA GLU A 504 -3.76 -15.87 13.54
C GLU A 504 -3.15 -15.45 14.88
N GLN A 505 -2.00 -14.78 14.85
CA GLN A 505 -1.26 -14.43 16.05
C GLN A 505 -1.00 -12.92 16.11
N TYR A 506 -1.44 -12.30 17.21
CA TYR A 506 -1.52 -10.85 17.37
C TYR A 506 -0.60 -10.35 18.48
N HIS A 507 -0.12 -9.12 18.35
CA HIS A 507 0.58 -8.41 19.42
C HIS A 507 -0.17 -7.11 19.74
N LEU A 508 -0.95 -7.13 20.80
CA LEU A 508 -1.80 -6.02 21.24
C LEU A 508 -1.18 -5.30 22.43
N SER A 509 -1.49 -4.01 22.59
CA SER A 509 -1.20 -3.27 23.82
C SER A 509 -2.03 -3.83 24.99
N GLU A 510 -1.61 -3.58 26.23
CA GLU A 510 -2.35 -4.03 27.42
C GLU A 510 -3.80 -3.54 27.43
N ASP A 511 -4.05 -2.30 26.99
CA ASP A 511 -5.40 -1.75 26.94
C ASP A 511 -6.30 -2.45 25.91
N ARG A 512 -5.76 -2.81 24.74
CA ARG A 512 -6.51 -3.54 23.72
C ARG A 512 -6.71 -5.01 24.09
N LEU A 513 -5.73 -5.61 24.76
CA LEU A 513 -5.78 -7.00 25.19
C LEU A 513 -6.92 -7.26 26.19
N LYS A 514 -7.30 -6.26 27.00
CA LYS A 514 -8.45 -6.35 27.93
C LYS A 514 -9.78 -6.66 27.25
N ASN A 515 -9.91 -6.32 25.97
CA ASN A 515 -11.13 -6.58 25.19
C ASN A 515 -11.16 -7.99 24.60
N ILE A 516 -10.03 -8.71 24.62
CA ILE A 516 -9.94 -10.07 24.10
C ILE A 516 -10.26 -11.06 25.23
N PRO A 517 -11.17 -12.03 25.04
CA PRO A 517 -11.45 -13.02 26.05
C PRO A 517 -10.21 -13.85 26.34
N GLU A 518 -10.01 -14.22 27.61
CA GLU A 518 -8.94 -15.14 27.98
C GLU A 518 -9.08 -16.48 27.24
N PHE A 519 -10.32 -16.97 27.10
CA PHE A 519 -10.67 -18.18 26.35
C PHE A 519 -12.14 -18.11 25.92
N GLU A 520 -12.41 -18.30 24.63
CA GLU A 520 -13.76 -18.38 24.05
C GLU A 520 -13.77 -19.37 22.88
N ILE A 521 -14.88 -20.08 22.69
CA ILE A 521 -15.13 -20.94 21.52
C ILE A 521 -16.33 -20.38 20.75
N LYS A 522 -16.21 -20.28 19.43
CA LYS A 522 -17.29 -19.91 18.51
C LYS A 522 -17.56 -21.02 17.50
N SER A 523 -18.82 -21.43 17.37
CA SER A 523 -19.26 -22.40 16.36
C SER A 523 -20.77 -22.35 16.06
N ALA A 524 -21.15 -22.89 14.89
CA ALA A 524 -22.52 -23.03 14.39
C ALA A 524 -23.25 -24.31 14.80
N ALA A 525 -22.57 -25.29 15.38
CA ALA A 525 -23.24 -26.50 15.83
C ALA A 525 -24.33 -26.18 16.87
N LYS A 526 -25.52 -26.74 16.67
CA LYS A 526 -26.70 -26.41 17.48
C LYS A 526 -26.50 -26.97 18.90
N LYS A 527 -26.12 -26.08 19.82
CA LYS A 527 -25.89 -26.27 21.28
C LYS A 527 -24.63 -27.06 21.65
N TYR A 528 -23.73 -26.37 22.36
CA TYR A 528 -22.80 -26.90 23.37
C TYR A 528 -23.00 -26.08 24.65
#